data_AF-A0A6P2E1T4-F1
#
_entry.id   AF-A0A6P2E1T4-F1
#
_cell.length_a   1.000
_cell.length_b   1.000
_cell.length_c   1.000
_cell.angle_alpha   90.00
_cell.angle_beta   90.00
_cell.angle_gamma   90.00
#
_symmetry.space_group_name_H-M   'P 1'
#
loop_
_entity.id
_entity.type
_entity.pdbx_description
1 polymer ?
#
loop_
_entity_poly.entity_id
_entity_poly.type
_entity_poly.pdbx_seq_one_letter_code
_entity_poly.pdbx_strand_id
1 'polypeptide(L)'
;MGKLPLTVLPDEGYAYRLNVSPKAIRNGAYLRTLTRRQYLGVLIQQNAIAIGARGDLDRSIRYFESAAELDPRNVYFPRNLHALWIRKAKAASSLEWAGKYREIAYRYYDQAYEMGWTRDPDANTRGKK
;
A
#
# COMPACT_ATOMS: atom_id res chain seq x y z
N MET A 1 -10.07 -31.34 5.00
CA MET A 1 -9.69 -30.09 5.68
C MET A 1 -8.92 -30.44 6.95
N GLY A 2 -7.58 -30.44 6.89
CA GLY A 2 -6.73 -30.70 8.07
C GLY A 2 -6.48 -29.39 8.83
N LYS A 3 -6.77 -29.37 10.13
CA LYS A 3 -6.42 -28.25 11.02
C LYS A 3 -4.89 -28.19 11.12
N LEU A 4 -4.29 -27.07 10.71
CA LEU A 4 -2.87 -26.79 10.94
C LEU A 4 -2.62 -26.63 12.46
N PRO A 5 -1.58 -27.27 13.03
CA PRO A 5 -1.29 -27.22 14.46
C PRO A 5 -0.84 -25.82 14.90
N LEU A 6 -1.12 -25.47 16.16
CA LEU A 6 -0.92 -24.16 16.80
C LEU A 6 0.56 -23.81 17.13
N THR A 7 1.53 -24.51 16.54
CA THR A 7 2.96 -24.33 16.83
C THR A 7 3.59 -23.39 15.81
N VAL A 8 3.96 -22.18 16.25
CA VAL A 8 4.69 -21.12 15.51
C VAL A 8 4.24 -21.01 14.06
N LEU A 9 3.19 -20.22 13.77
CA LEU A 9 2.83 -19.96 12.37
C LEU A 9 4.04 -19.35 11.66
N PRO A 10 4.67 -20.06 10.71
CA PRO A 10 5.70 -19.46 9.85
C PRO A 10 5.07 -18.29 9.09
N ASP A 11 5.89 -17.45 8.46
CA ASP A 11 5.41 -16.34 7.62
C ASP A 11 4.30 -16.77 6.64
N GLU A 12 4.30 -18.03 6.20
CA GLU A 12 3.26 -18.68 5.39
C GLU A 12 1.85 -18.64 6.00
N GLY A 13 1.72 -18.85 7.31
CA GLY A 13 0.45 -18.84 8.01
C GLY A 13 -0.15 -17.44 8.09
N TYR A 14 0.69 -16.42 8.36
CA TYR A 14 0.28 -15.02 8.30
C TYR A 14 -0.01 -14.59 6.87
N ALA A 15 0.82 -14.99 5.90
CA ALA A 15 0.63 -14.70 4.50
C ALA A 15 -0.73 -15.19 4.00
N TYR A 16 -1.12 -16.42 4.34
CA TYR A 16 -2.41 -16.97 3.99
C TYR A 16 -3.57 -16.18 4.62
N ARG A 17 -3.54 -15.96 5.95
CA ARG A 17 -4.64 -15.28 6.66
C ARG A 17 -4.80 -13.81 6.28
N LEU A 18 -3.70 -13.13 6.00
CA LEU A 18 -3.68 -11.71 5.62
C LEU A 18 -3.77 -11.51 4.11
N ASN A 19 -3.90 -12.59 3.33
CA ASN A 19 -3.88 -12.60 1.87
C ASN A 19 -2.71 -11.78 1.27
N VAL A 20 -1.51 -11.99 1.83
CA VAL A 20 -0.29 -11.31 1.37
C VAL A 20 0.35 -12.13 0.27
N SER A 21 0.57 -11.51 -0.90
CA SER A 21 1.16 -12.21 -2.05
C SER A 21 2.61 -12.65 -1.76
N PRO A 22 3.08 -13.77 -2.35
CA PRO A 22 4.49 -14.15 -2.26
C PRO A 22 5.45 -13.07 -2.77
N LYS A 23 5.02 -12.28 -3.78
CA LYS A 23 5.78 -11.13 -4.29
C LYS A 23 5.98 -10.08 -3.20
N ALA A 24 4.95 -9.79 -2.40
CA ALA A 24 5.02 -8.81 -1.33
C ALA A 24 5.92 -9.24 -0.17
N ILE A 25 5.95 -10.54 0.16
CA ILE A 25 6.89 -11.09 1.15
C ILE A 25 8.32 -10.97 0.64
N ARG A 26 8.59 -11.42 -0.60
CA ARG A 26 9.94 -11.34 -1.21
C ARG A 26 10.49 -9.92 -1.29
N ASN A 27 9.62 -8.95 -1.56
CA ASN A 27 10.00 -7.53 -1.62
C ASN A 27 10.17 -6.88 -0.23
N GLY A 28 9.92 -7.63 0.85
CA GLY A 28 9.95 -7.10 2.21
C GLY A 28 8.85 -6.08 2.46
N ALA A 29 7.74 -6.13 1.74
CA ALA A 29 6.61 -5.22 1.95
C ALA A 29 5.75 -5.63 3.15
N TYR A 30 5.83 -6.89 3.58
CA TYR A 30 5.09 -7.46 4.69
C TYR A 30 5.98 -8.35 5.57
N LEU A 31 5.51 -8.60 6.80
CA LEU A 31 6.09 -9.55 7.76
C LEU A 31 7.57 -9.29 8.08
N ARG A 32 7.99 -8.02 8.07
CA ARG A 32 9.31 -7.61 8.55
C ARG A 32 9.24 -6.72 9.78
N THR A 33 10.27 -6.78 10.59
CA THR A 33 10.47 -5.83 11.69
C THR A 33 10.78 -4.44 11.14
N LEU A 34 10.11 -3.43 11.67
CA LEU A 34 10.34 -2.03 11.30
C LEU A 34 11.40 -1.43 12.22
N THR A 35 12.28 -0.59 11.66
CA THR A 35 13.10 0.31 12.48
C THR A 35 12.20 1.41 13.08
N ARG A 36 12.69 2.10 14.13
CA ARG A 36 11.99 3.26 14.70
C ARG A 36 11.65 4.32 13.63
N ARG A 37 12.56 4.55 12.68
CA ARG A 37 12.36 5.49 11.56
C ARG A 37 11.22 5.05 10.64
N GLN A 38 11.17 3.77 10.30
CA GLN A 38 10.10 3.23 9.44
C GLN A 38 8.75 3.22 10.15
N TYR A 39 8.74 2.89 11.46
CA TYR A 39 7.53 2.96 12.27
C TYR A 39 6.95 4.38 12.35
N LEU A 40 7.82 5.41 12.41
CA LEU A 40 7.37 6.81 12.32
C LEU A 40 6.64 7.09 11.01
N GLY A 41 7.07 6.50 9.88
CA GLY A 41 6.35 6.59 8.61
C GLY A 41 4.93 6.02 8.69
N VAL A 42 4.74 4.89 9.38
CA VAL A 42 3.41 4.30 9.62
C VAL A 42 2.52 5.24 10.44
N LEU A 43 3.07 5.91 11.45
CA LEU A 43 2.33 6.90 12.25
C LEU A 43 1.94 8.14 11.43
N ILE A 44 2.87 8.66 10.61
CA ILE A 44 2.61 9.79 9.71
C ILE A 44 1.49 9.43 8.72
N GLN A 45 1.47 8.20 8.21
CA GLN A 45 0.39 7.73 7.34
C GLN A 45 -0.99 7.79 8.02
N GLN A 46 -1.12 7.50 9.32
CA GLN A 46 -2.42 7.61 10.00
C GLN A 46 -2.95 9.05 9.98
N ASN A 47 -2.07 10.03 10.20
CA ASN A 47 -2.42 11.44 10.07
C ASN A 47 -2.80 11.79 8.62
N ALA A 48 -2.04 11.30 7.65
CA ALA A 48 -2.31 11.52 6.22
C ALA A 48 -3.70 11.00 5.82
N ILE A 49 -4.09 9.82 6.31
CA ILE A 49 -5.42 9.23 6.08
C ILE A 49 -6.51 10.14 6.65
N ALA A 50 -6.36 10.60 7.89
CA ALA A 50 -7.35 11.47 8.53
C ALA A 50 -7.48 12.82 7.81
N ILE A 51 -6.37 13.42 7.39
CA ILE A 51 -6.35 14.68 6.62
C ILE A 51 -7.04 14.49 5.26
N GLY A 52 -6.71 13.40 4.54
CA GLY A 52 -7.31 13.08 3.26
C GLY A 52 -8.80 12.79 3.37
N ALA A 53 -9.27 12.15 4.45
CA ALA A 53 -10.68 11.93 4.71
C ALA A 53 -11.46 13.25 4.90
N ARG A 54 -10.81 14.30 5.44
CA ARG A 54 -11.38 15.66 5.55
C ARG A 54 -11.35 16.46 4.25
N GLY A 55 -10.74 15.93 3.19
CA GLY A 55 -10.72 16.54 1.86
C GLY A 55 -9.47 17.38 1.56
N ASP A 56 -8.55 17.56 2.52
CA ASP A 56 -7.26 18.23 2.26
C ASP A 56 -6.30 17.26 1.56
N LEU A 57 -6.54 17.07 0.26
CA LEU A 57 -5.80 16.11 -0.57
C LEU A 57 -4.31 16.49 -0.68
N ASP A 58 -4.01 17.77 -0.81
CA ASP A 58 -2.63 18.23 -1.00
C ASP A 58 -1.77 17.97 0.22
N ARG A 59 -2.29 18.25 1.42
CA ARG A 59 -1.56 17.97 2.65
C ARG A 59 -1.46 16.47 2.91
N SER A 60 -2.52 15.72 2.61
CA SER A 60 -2.51 14.25 2.71
C SER A 60 -1.42 13.64 1.81
N ILE A 61 -1.33 14.08 0.55
CA ILE A 61 -0.30 13.63 -0.41
C ILE A 61 1.10 13.91 0.14
N ARG A 62 1.38 15.14 0.60
CA ARG A 62 2.70 15.48 1.16
C ARG A 62 3.10 14.59 2.33
N TYR A 63 2.19 14.32 3.26
CA TYR A 63 2.48 13.42 4.38
C TYR A 63 2.74 11.98 3.93
N PHE A 64 2.01 11.50 2.92
CA PHE A 64 2.27 10.19 2.35
C PHE A 64 3.61 10.10 1.62
N GLU A 65 4.01 11.15 0.90
CA GLU A 65 5.33 11.24 0.25
C GLU A 65 6.44 11.22 1.32
N SER A 66 6.32 12.01 2.38
CA SER A 66 7.27 11.96 3.50
C SER A 66 7.29 10.60 4.21
N ALA A 67 6.13 9.94 4.37
CA ALA A 67 6.09 8.60 4.94
C ALA A 67 6.84 7.58 4.04
N ALA A 68 6.72 7.71 2.72
CA ALA A 68 7.42 6.87 1.75
C ALA A 68 8.93 7.03 1.77
N GLU A 69 9.45 8.21 2.10
CA GLU A 69 10.89 8.43 2.32
C GLU A 69 11.41 7.73 3.58
N LEU A 70 10.56 7.54 4.59
CA LEU A 70 10.93 6.86 5.84
C LEU A 70 10.93 5.33 5.68
N ASP A 71 10.04 4.82 4.85
CA ASP A 71 9.95 3.40 4.54
C ASP A 71 9.55 3.11 3.08
N PRO A 72 10.54 3.09 2.16
CA PRO A 72 10.29 2.86 0.74
C PRO A 72 9.72 1.48 0.41
N ARG A 73 9.78 0.52 1.35
CA ARG A 73 9.27 -0.84 1.15
C ARG A 73 7.83 -1.01 1.62
N ASN A 74 7.23 0.00 2.23
CA ASN A 74 5.83 -0.10 2.67
C ASN A 74 4.88 0.13 1.49
N VAL A 75 4.27 -0.96 1.03
CA VAL A 75 3.39 -0.95 -0.14
C VAL A 75 2.12 -0.11 0.04
N TYR A 76 1.70 0.14 1.28
CA TYR A 76 0.52 0.94 1.53
C TYR A 76 0.72 2.41 1.19
N PHE A 77 1.95 2.92 1.15
CA PHE A 77 2.18 4.32 0.77
C PHE A 77 1.87 4.59 -0.70
N PRO A 78 2.50 3.93 -1.69
CA PRO A 78 2.15 4.12 -3.10
C PRO A 78 0.68 3.75 -3.37
N ARG A 79 0.15 2.70 -2.73
CA ARG A 79 -1.27 2.34 -2.86
C ARG A 79 -2.23 3.45 -2.43
N ASN A 80 -1.92 4.16 -1.34
CA ASN A 80 -2.74 5.27 -0.88
C ASN A 80 -2.49 6.56 -1.68
N LEU A 81 -1.26 6.81 -2.11
CA LEU A 81 -0.94 7.91 -3.03
C LEU A 81 -1.72 7.79 -4.34
N HIS A 82 -1.78 6.59 -4.93
CA HIS A 82 -2.64 6.32 -6.08
C HIS A 82 -4.09 6.77 -5.81
N ALA A 83 -4.69 6.33 -4.69
CA ALA A 83 -6.06 6.68 -4.36
C ALA A 83 -6.27 8.20 -4.17
N LEU A 84 -5.31 8.89 -3.54
CA LEU A 84 -5.37 10.34 -3.34
C LEU A 84 -5.24 11.10 -4.65
N TRP A 85 -4.33 10.69 -5.54
CA TRP A 85 -4.17 11.31 -6.85
C TRP A 85 -5.37 11.06 -7.77
N ILE A 86 -6.03 9.90 -7.68
CA ILE A 86 -7.33 9.68 -8.33
C ILE A 86 -8.40 10.64 -7.79
N ARG A 87 -8.46 10.86 -6.47
CA ARG A 87 -9.40 11.84 -5.90
C ARG A 87 -9.08 13.26 -6.36
N LYS A 88 -7.80 13.62 -6.43
CA LYS A 88 -7.36 14.93 -6.91
C LYS A 88 -7.67 15.12 -8.40
N ALA A 89 -7.52 14.07 -9.22
CA ALA A 89 -7.96 14.07 -10.61
C ALA A 89 -9.45 14.31 -10.78
N LYS A 90 -10.28 13.72 -9.90
CA LYS A 90 -11.74 13.92 -9.93
C LYS A 90 -12.14 15.34 -9.51
N ALA A 91 -11.36 15.98 -8.65
CA ALA A 91 -11.58 17.34 -8.17
C ALA A 91 -10.90 18.41 -9.05
N ALA A 92 -10.24 18.02 -10.13
CA ALA A 92 -9.50 18.95 -10.99
C ALA A 92 -10.43 19.92 -11.73
N SER A 93 -9.96 21.16 -11.90
CA SER A 93 -10.71 22.22 -12.58
C SER A 93 -10.75 22.07 -14.10
N SER A 94 -9.88 21.24 -14.68
CA SER A 94 -9.83 20.99 -16.12
C SER A 94 -9.51 19.54 -16.45
N LEU A 95 -9.88 19.12 -17.67
CA LEU A 95 -9.55 17.79 -18.20
C LEU A 95 -8.04 17.57 -18.32
N GLU A 96 -7.29 18.64 -18.62
CA GLU A 96 -5.82 18.60 -18.68
C GLU A 96 -5.22 18.24 -17.31
N TRP A 97 -5.62 18.95 -16.25
CA TRP A 97 -5.15 18.67 -14.90
C TRP A 97 -5.61 17.31 -14.40
N ALA A 98 -6.86 16.92 -14.71
CA ALA A 98 -7.36 15.58 -14.41
C ALA A 98 -6.49 14.50 -15.07
N GLY A 99 -6.05 14.71 -16.32
CA GLY A 99 -5.14 13.82 -17.03
C GLY A 99 -3.79 13.69 -16.33
N LYS A 100 -3.13 14.83 -16.03
CA LYS A 100 -1.83 14.84 -15.33
C LYS A 100 -1.90 14.12 -13.97
N TYR A 101 -2.95 14.35 -13.19
CA TYR A 101 -3.11 13.68 -11.90
C TYR A 101 -3.38 12.17 -12.02
N ARG A 102 -4.08 11.72 -13.06
CA ARG A 102 -4.25 10.28 -13.33
C ARG A 102 -2.93 9.63 -13.72
N GLU A 103 -2.10 10.28 -14.52
CA GLU A 103 -0.78 9.76 -14.86
C GLU A 103 0.07 9.54 -13.60
N ILE A 104 0.11 10.54 -12.70
CA ILE A 104 0.78 10.40 -11.40
C ILE A 104 0.17 9.24 -10.60
N ALA A 105 -1.16 9.14 -10.56
CA ALA A 105 -1.84 8.08 -9.83
C ALA A 105 -1.46 6.69 -10.35
N TYR A 106 -1.38 6.48 -11.67
CA TYR A 106 -1.04 5.18 -12.25
C TYR A 106 0.42 4.79 -12.01
N ARG A 107 1.35 5.75 -11.99
CA ARG A 107 2.73 5.46 -11.57
C ARG A 107 2.80 4.89 -10.15
N TYR A 108 2.01 5.43 -9.22
CA TYR A 108 1.92 4.88 -7.86
C TYR A 108 1.17 3.54 -7.79
N TYR A 109 0.21 3.30 -8.68
CA TYR A 109 -0.43 2.00 -8.80
C TYR A 109 0.59 0.93 -9.21
N ASP A 110 1.35 1.21 -10.26
CA ASP A 110 2.38 0.31 -10.79
C ASP A 110 3.46 0.06 -9.74
N GLN A 111 3.90 1.10 -9.02
CA GLN A 111 4.83 0.96 -7.90
C GLN A 111 4.28 0.01 -6.82
N ALA A 112 3.02 0.15 -6.41
CA ALA A 112 2.42 -0.73 -5.42
C ALA A 112 2.30 -2.18 -5.94
N TYR A 113 1.93 -2.35 -7.21
CA TYR A 113 1.86 -3.64 -7.87
C TYR A 113 3.22 -4.33 -7.97
N GLU A 114 4.27 -3.57 -8.28
CA GLU A 114 5.65 -4.07 -8.29
C GLU A 114 6.14 -4.47 -6.92
N MET A 115 5.65 -3.81 -5.86
CA MET A 115 5.88 -4.22 -4.48
C MET A 115 5.07 -5.45 -4.07
N GLY A 116 4.14 -5.94 -4.90
CA GLY A 116 3.35 -7.14 -4.65
C GLY A 116 1.95 -6.90 -4.09
N TRP A 117 1.49 -5.64 -4.06
CA TRP A 117 0.07 -5.38 -3.80
C TRP A 117 -0.77 -5.82 -4.98
N THR A 118 -1.88 -6.49 -4.68
CA THR A 118 -2.84 -6.94 -5.68
C THR A 118 -4.25 -6.85 -5.10
N ARG A 119 -5.23 -6.61 -5.98
CA ARG A 119 -6.65 -6.75 -5.63
C ARG A 119 -7.14 -8.18 -5.78
N ASP A 120 -6.31 -9.08 -6.29
CA ASP A 120 -6.64 -10.48 -6.49
C ASP A 120 -6.79 -11.17 -5.11
N PRO A 121 -8.03 -11.52 -4.69
CA PRO A 121 -8.25 -12.22 -3.43
C PRO A 121 -7.64 -13.63 -3.44
N ASP A 122 -7.31 -14.16 -4.62
CA ASP A 122 -6.78 -15.51 -4.85
C ASP A 122 -5.27 -15.52 -5.10
N ALA A 123 -4.57 -14.41 -4.83
CA ALA A 123 -3.12 -14.28 -5.00
C ALA A 123 -2.31 -15.39 -4.29
N ASN A 124 -2.91 -16.05 -3.29
CA ASN A 124 -2.30 -17.09 -2.46
C ASN A 124 -2.86 -18.51 -2.71
N THR A 125 -3.89 -18.66 -3.53
CA THR A 125 -4.58 -19.95 -3.78
C THR A 125 -4.35 -20.50 -5.19
N ARG A 126 -3.91 -19.68 -6.15
CA ARG A 126 -3.53 -20.15 -7.49
C ARG A 126 -2.30 -21.05 -7.45
N GLY A 127 -2.46 -22.29 -7.90
CA GLY A 127 -1.36 -23.26 -8.08
C GLY A 127 -1.16 -24.26 -6.95
N LYS A 128 -1.95 -24.21 -5.86
CA LYS A 128 -2.04 -25.30 -4.89
C LYS A 128 -3.11 -26.30 -5.36
N LYS A 129 -2.79 -27.12 -6.36
CA LYS A 129 -3.49 -28.39 -6.65
C LYS A 129 -2.62 -29.53 -6.17
#